data_AF-A0A6C0B007-F1
#
_entry.id   AF-A0A6C0B007-F1
#
_cell.length_a   1.000
_cell.length_b   1.000
_cell.length_c   1.000
_cell.angle_alpha   90.00
_cell.angle_beta   90.00
_cell.angle_gamma   90.00
#
_symmetry.space_group_name_H-M   'P 1'
#
loop_
_entity.id
_entity.type
_entity.pdbx_description
1 polymer ?
#
loop_
_entity_poly.entity_id
_entity_poly.type
_entity_poly.pdbx_seq_one_letter_code
_entity_poly.pdbx_strand_id
1 'polypeptide(L)'
;MNLYNIDKGSGVYIQIGAGAGDLDSRSNYRDGFTEFIKRLPREHIKKIILVEPNPLNIPLLKECWKDYPESTIYEIGIVPKSYQNDTIDLYYCPLDGPHYQVASIKKSHIQKEGHYGPNCELQKFNISATHLENFINGITTENIELLSLDIEGVDAEVILDTNFTNLKLKYLSFEHYHLEDKREQVLNHLKNNNYEFLGLGVDYQGFDYLYINGDFK
;
A
#
# COMPACT_ATOMS: atom_id res chain seq x y z
N MET A 1 -17.10 -8.78 13.65
CA MET A 1 -16.89 -9.98 12.81
C MET A 1 -15.56 -10.57 13.25
N ASN A 2 -15.57 -11.73 13.92
CA ASN A 2 -14.37 -12.42 14.44
C ASN A 2 -13.64 -13.15 13.31
N LEU A 3 -13.12 -12.41 12.33
CA LEU A 3 -12.44 -13.00 11.16
C LEU A 3 -10.98 -13.38 11.42
N TYR A 4 -10.49 -13.16 12.64
CA TYR A 4 -9.10 -13.30 13.00
C TYR A 4 -8.92 -14.24 14.18
N ASN A 5 -8.56 -15.50 13.90
CA ASN A 5 -7.88 -16.33 14.89
C ASN A 5 -6.40 -15.91 14.89
N ILE A 6 -6.11 -14.69 15.38
CA ILE A 6 -4.80 -14.00 15.32
C ILE A 6 -3.72 -14.70 16.16
N ASP A 7 -4.09 -15.64 17.02
CA ASP A 7 -3.21 -16.24 18.02
C ASP A 7 -2.17 -17.25 17.49
N LYS A 8 -1.91 -17.29 16.17
CA LYS A 8 -1.03 -18.32 15.57
C LYS A 8 -0.06 -17.87 14.48
N GLY A 9 -0.01 -16.59 14.10
CA GLY A 9 0.86 -16.14 13.01
C GLY A 9 2.13 -15.49 13.51
N SER A 10 3.31 -15.89 13.01
CA SER A 10 4.48 -15.00 12.96
C SER A 10 4.67 -14.60 11.50
N GLY A 11 4.54 -13.32 11.17
CA GLY A 11 4.36 -12.88 9.78
C GLY A 11 5.31 -11.77 9.33
N VAL A 12 5.57 -11.74 8.02
CA VAL A 12 6.08 -10.54 7.33
C VAL A 12 4.87 -9.73 6.88
N TYR A 13 4.80 -8.46 7.28
CA TYR A 13 3.73 -7.53 6.94
C TYR A 13 4.28 -6.40 6.08
N ILE A 14 3.59 -6.07 4.99
CA ILE A 14 4.04 -5.08 4.01
C ILE A 14 2.91 -4.08 3.74
N GLN A 15 3.21 -2.79 3.81
CA GLN A 15 2.36 -1.71 3.33
C GLN A 15 3.06 -0.95 2.20
N ILE A 16 2.38 -0.80 1.08
CA ILE A 16 2.79 0.06 -0.04
C ILE A 16 1.91 1.31 -0.02
N GLY A 17 2.54 2.48 0.06
CA GLY A 17 1.85 3.75 0.35
C GLY A 17 1.56 3.88 1.84
N ALA A 18 2.61 3.97 2.63
CA ALA A 18 2.48 4.00 4.10
C ALA A 18 2.08 5.38 4.65
N GLY A 19 2.11 6.43 3.82
CA GLY A 19 1.83 7.80 4.22
C GLY A 19 2.66 8.21 5.44
N ALA A 20 2.02 8.91 6.37
CA ALA A 20 2.60 9.25 7.66
C ALA A 20 2.27 8.23 8.77
N GLY A 21 1.69 7.06 8.43
CA GLY A 21 1.12 6.12 9.39
C GLY A 21 0.01 6.77 10.25
N ASP A 22 -0.08 6.37 11.52
CA ASP A 22 -1.08 6.90 12.46
C ASP A 22 -0.74 8.28 13.05
N LEU A 23 0.20 9.03 12.43
CA LEU A 23 0.57 10.39 12.85
C LEU A 23 -0.02 11.51 11.98
N ASP A 24 -0.82 11.15 10.96
CA ASP A 24 -1.52 12.15 10.15
C ASP A 24 -2.79 12.67 10.85
N SER A 25 -2.78 13.95 11.22
CA SER A 25 -3.94 14.58 11.86
C SER A 25 -5.14 14.79 10.93
N ARG A 26 -4.95 14.83 9.61
CA ARG A 26 -6.06 14.92 8.63
C ARG A 26 -6.91 13.66 8.63
N SER A 27 -6.30 12.51 8.89
CA SER A 27 -6.98 11.22 9.06
C SER A 27 -7.41 10.97 10.52
N ASN A 28 -7.42 12.01 11.38
CA ASN A 28 -7.66 11.88 12.82
C ASN A 28 -6.71 10.88 13.51
N TYR A 29 -5.45 10.80 13.05
CA TYR A 29 -4.45 9.86 13.57
C TYR A 29 -4.88 8.39 13.40
N ARG A 30 -5.64 8.10 12.35
CA ARG A 30 -6.10 6.76 12.00
C ARG A 30 -5.39 6.31 10.73
N ASP A 31 -4.76 5.15 10.80
CA ASP A 31 -4.21 4.43 9.66
C ASP A 31 -4.49 2.94 9.85
N GLY A 32 -5.18 2.34 8.89
CA GLY A 32 -5.74 1.01 9.01
C GLY A 32 -4.69 -0.07 9.22
N PHE A 33 -3.63 -0.03 8.42
CA PHE A 33 -2.50 -0.96 8.53
C PHE A 33 -1.75 -0.77 9.85
N THR A 34 -1.38 0.47 10.18
CA THR A 34 -0.65 0.79 11.41
C THR A 34 -1.43 0.36 12.64
N GLU A 35 -2.73 0.67 12.72
CA GLU A 35 -3.59 0.24 13.82
C GLU A 35 -3.69 -1.27 13.93
N PHE A 36 -3.80 -1.97 12.80
CA PHE A 36 -3.85 -3.42 12.77
C PHE A 36 -2.56 -4.02 13.35
N ILE A 37 -1.41 -3.62 12.83
CA ILE A 37 -0.11 -4.15 13.25
C ILE A 37 0.22 -3.81 14.70
N LYS A 38 0.00 -2.57 15.13
CA LYS A 38 0.30 -2.13 16.52
C LYS A 38 -0.57 -2.82 17.57
N ARG A 39 -1.68 -3.48 17.18
CA ARG A 39 -2.53 -4.30 18.06
C ARG A 39 -2.09 -5.76 18.16
N LEU A 40 -1.21 -6.23 17.26
CA LEU A 40 -0.73 -7.61 17.30
C LEU A 40 0.27 -7.81 18.45
N PRO A 41 0.29 -9.01 19.07
CA PRO A 41 1.40 -9.40 19.93
C PRO A 41 2.73 -9.31 19.18
N ARG A 42 3.77 -8.74 19.78
CA ARG A 42 5.06 -8.50 19.10
C ARG A 42 5.70 -9.81 18.63
N GLU A 43 5.51 -10.89 19.36
CA GLU A 43 5.96 -12.24 19.01
C GLU A 43 5.32 -12.80 17.73
N HIS A 44 4.21 -12.20 17.27
CA HIS A 44 3.53 -12.53 16.02
C HIS A 44 4.06 -11.71 14.83
N ILE A 45 4.97 -10.77 15.07
CA ILE A 45 5.50 -9.89 14.03
C ILE A 45 6.97 -10.24 13.81
N LYS A 46 7.27 -10.77 12.62
CA LYS A 46 8.65 -11.09 12.24
C LYS A 46 9.33 -9.89 11.58
N LYS A 47 8.61 -9.22 10.68
CA LYS A 47 9.12 -8.05 9.95
C LYS A 47 7.96 -7.16 9.53
N ILE A 48 8.17 -5.85 9.60
CA ILE A 48 7.28 -4.83 9.06
C ILE A 48 8.04 -4.10 7.96
N ILE A 49 7.48 -4.06 6.76
CA ILE A 49 8.04 -3.34 5.62
C ILE A 49 7.06 -2.25 5.24
N LEU A 50 7.55 -1.02 5.20
CA LEU A 50 6.78 0.17 4.87
C LEU A 50 7.41 0.79 3.63
N VAL A 51 6.61 1.07 2.62
CA VAL A 51 7.07 1.73 1.40
C VAL A 51 6.34 3.04 1.24
N GLU A 52 7.08 4.13 1.20
CA GLU A 52 6.53 5.47 1.05
C GLU A 52 7.41 6.29 0.08
N PRO A 53 6.90 6.63 -1.11
CA PRO A 53 7.68 7.40 -2.08
C PRO A 53 7.79 8.90 -1.77
N ASN A 54 6.86 9.48 -1.01
CA ASN A 54 6.78 10.92 -0.77
C ASN A 54 7.72 11.36 0.37
N PRO A 55 8.80 12.10 0.07
CA PRO A 55 9.76 12.55 1.10
C PRO A 55 9.14 13.41 2.20
N LEU A 56 7.98 14.03 1.95
CA LEU A 56 7.30 14.90 2.92
C LEU A 56 6.62 14.10 4.04
N ASN A 57 6.26 12.83 3.79
CA ASN A 57 5.63 11.95 4.78
C ASN A 57 6.65 11.15 5.60
N ILE A 58 7.84 10.94 5.05
CA ILE A 58 8.91 10.13 5.68
C ILE A 58 9.27 10.53 7.12
N PRO A 59 9.41 11.82 7.48
CA PRO A 59 9.72 12.19 8.86
C PRO A 59 8.68 11.70 9.87
N LEU A 60 7.39 11.84 9.54
CA LEU A 60 6.29 11.37 10.38
C LEU A 60 6.23 9.84 10.39
N LEU A 61 6.42 9.19 9.24
CA LEU A 61 6.43 7.73 9.19
C LEU A 61 7.56 7.13 10.04
N LYS A 62 8.76 7.73 10.02
CA LYS A 62 9.88 7.32 10.88
C LYS A 62 9.54 7.47 12.37
N GLU A 63 8.89 8.56 12.74
CA GLU A 63 8.44 8.80 14.11
C GLU A 63 7.34 7.80 14.54
N CYS A 64 6.38 7.51 13.65
CA CYS A 64 5.28 6.56 13.85
C CYS A 64 5.77 5.15 14.24
N TRP A 65 6.89 4.73 13.64
CA TRP A 65 7.43 3.37 13.76
C TRP A 65 8.73 3.27 14.56
N LYS A 66 9.18 4.35 15.22
CA LYS A 66 10.46 4.39 15.96
C LYS A 66 10.60 3.31 17.05
N ASP A 67 9.49 2.91 17.67
CA ASP A 67 9.45 1.91 18.75
C ASP A 67 9.25 0.47 18.21
N TYR A 68 9.33 0.29 16.89
CA TYR A 68 9.18 -0.99 16.19
C TYR A 68 10.49 -1.37 15.50
N PRO A 69 11.46 -1.99 16.22
CA PRO A 69 12.75 -2.38 15.65
C PRO A 69 12.65 -3.40 14.51
N GLU A 70 11.54 -4.14 14.42
CA GLU A 70 11.20 -5.04 13.31
C GLU A 70 10.76 -4.30 12.03
N SER A 71 10.60 -2.97 12.08
CA SER A 71 10.19 -2.15 10.95
C SER A 71 11.36 -1.71 10.06
N THR A 72 11.11 -1.61 8.76
CA THR A 72 12.03 -1.02 7.78
C THR A 72 11.25 -0.18 6.79
N ILE A 73 11.66 1.07 6.61
CA ILE A 73 11.05 2.03 5.68
C ILE A 73 11.89 2.09 4.40
N TYR A 74 11.23 1.97 3.25
CA TYR A 74 11.82 2.12 1.92
C TYR A 74 11.23 3.35 1.23
N GLU A 75 12.11 4.29 0.85
CA GLU A 75 11.76 5.55 0.19
C GLU A 75 11.76 5.34 -1.34
N ILE A 76 10.82 4.55 -1.86
CA ILE A 76 10.75 4.12 -3.27
C ILE A 76 9.31 4.07 -3.79
N GLY A 77 9.11 4.39 -5.07
CA GLY A 77 7.82 4.23 -5.73
C GLY A 77 7.60 2.82 -6.29
N ILE A 78 6.40 2.29 -6.13
CA ILE A 78 5.96 1.08 -6.82
C ILE A 78 5.18 1.48 -8.06
N VAL A 79 5.64 1.02 -9.24
CA VAL A 79 5.09 1.43 -10.53
C VAL A 79 4.65 0.24 -11.38
N PRO A 80 3.63 0.40 -12.24
CA PRO A 80 3.25 -0.59 -13.25
C PRO A 80 4.41 -0.98 -14.17
N LYS A 81 4.34 -2.19 -14.75
CA LYS A 81 5.33 -2.73 -15.72
C LYS A 81 5.42 -1.90 -17.00
N SER A 82 4.45 -1.04 -17.28
CA SER A 82 4.54 -0.09 -18.40
C SER A 82 5.64 0.96 -18.21
N TYR A 83 6.07 1.22 -16.98
CA TYR A 83 7.22 2.09 -16.67
C TYR A 83 8.51 1.27 -16.74
N GLN A 84 9.54 1.78 -17.41
CA GLN A 84 10.80 1.04 -17.65
C GLN A 84 12.03 1.72 -17.04
N ASN A 85 11.85 2.90 -16.44
CA ASN A 85 12.94 3.66 -15.85
C ASN A 85 13.02 3.40 -14.34
N ASP A 86 14.24 3.37 -13.79
CA ASP A 86 14.49 3.21 -12.34
C ASP A 86 14.12 4.45 -11.52
N THR A 87 13.70 5.54 -12.19
CA THR A 87 13.26 6.78 -11.55
C THR A 87 11.97 7.28 -12.19
N ILE A 88 11.13 7.93 -11.39
CA ILE A 88 9.88 8.55 -11.85
C ILE A 88 9.64 9.89 -11.15
N ASP A 89 8.87 10.76 -11.80
CA ASP A 89 8.37 11.97 -11.16
C ASP A 89 7.14 11.63 -10.30
N LEU A 90 7.25 11.82 -8.99
CA LEU A 90 6.12 11.82 -8.07
C LEU A 90 5.59 13.26 -7.96
N TYR A 91 4.36 13.48 -8.38
CA TYR A 91 3.73 14.79 -8.34
C TYR A 91 2.96 14.98 -7.04
N TYR A 92 2.90 16.22 -6.55
CA TYR A 92 2.06 16.61 -5.41
C TYR A 92 1.50 18.01 -5.62
N CYS A 93 0.35 18.27 -5.01
CA CYS A 93 -0.25 19.60 -4.97
C CYS A 93 0.20 20.31 -3.68
N PRO A 94 0.80 21.52 -3.72
CA PRO A 94 1.18 22.25 -2.51
C PRO A 94 0.01 22.53 -1.55
N LEU A 95 -1.22 22.60 -2.06
CA LEU A 95 -2.46 22.77 -1.27
C LEU A 95 -2.83 21.53 -0.45
N ASP A 96 -2.19 20.38 -0.72
CA ASP A 96 -2.33 19.16 0.08
C ASP A 96 -1.45 19.19 1.35
N GLY A 97 -0.57 20.19 1.45
CA GLY A 97 0.24 20.39 2.63
C GLY A 97 -0.63 20.71 3.86
N PRO A 98 -0.19 20.30 5.06
CA PRO A 98 1.08 19.61 5.34
C PRO A 98 1.03 18.08 5.19
N HIS A 99 -0.08 17.51 4.71
CA HIS A 99 -0.37 16.07 4.80
C HIS A 99 0.05 15.28 3.56
N TYR A 100 -0.06 15.90 2.38
CA TYR A 100 0.40 15.32 1.10
C TYR A 100 -0.11 13.89 0.86
N GLN A 101 -1.39 13.65 1.16
CA GLN A 101 -2.01 12.32 1.11
C GLN A 101 -2.17 11.82 -0.33
N VAL A 102 -2.43 12.71 -1.30
CA VAL A 102 -2.80 12.29 -2.67
C VAL A 102 -1.65 12.35 -3.68
N ALA A 103 -0.40 12.39 -3.20
CA ALA A 103 0.77 12.45 -4.07
C ALA A 103 0.81 11.22 -5.00
N SER A 104 1.03 11.43 -6.29
CA SER A 104 0.90 10.36 -7.29
C SER A 104 1.78 10.56 -8.50
N ILE A 105 2.14 9.46 -9.16
CA ILE A 105 2.80 9.49 -10.47
C ILE A 105 1.84 9.90 -11.59
N LYS A 106 0.52 9.82 -11.35
CA LYS A 106 -0.53 10.23 -12.28
C LYS A 106 -1.06 11.61 -11.90
N LYS A 107 -0.64 12.65 -12.63
CA LYS A 107 -1.17 14.02 -12.45
C LYS A 107 -2.70 14.09 -12.44
N SER A 108 -3.36 13.31 -13.29
CA SER A 108 -4.82 13.27 -13.41
C SER A 108 -5.51 12.79 -12.12
N HIS A 109 -4.85 11.95 -11.31
CA HIS A 109 -5.37 11.53 -10.01
C HIS A 109 -5.43 12.70 -9.03
N ILE A 110 -4.39 13.55 -9.02
CA ILE A 110 -4.29 14.73 -8.16
C ILE A 110 -5.25 15.84 -8.63
N GLN A 111 -5.38 15.98 -9.95
CA GLN A 111 -6.13 17.05 -10.59
C GLN A 111 -7.61 16.72 -10.86
N LYS A 112 -8.11 15.58 -10.38
CA LYS A 112 -9.56 15.30 -10.45
C LYS A 112 -10.34 16.26 -9.56
N GLU A 113 -11.59 16.55 -9.94
CA GLU A 113 -12.48 17.50 -9.24
C GLU A 113 -12.70 17.14 -7.76
N GLY A 114 -12.58 15.87 -7.39
CA GLY A 114 -12.67 15.41 -5.99
C GLY A 114 -11.43 15.65 -5.13
N HIS A 115 -10.31 16.05 -5.74
CA HIS A 115 -9.05 16.36 -5.05
C HIS A 115 -8.77 17.88 -5.16
N TYR A 116 -7.87 18.29 -6.06
CA TYR A 116 -7.44 19.69 -6.18
C TYR A 116 -7.81 20.37 -7.50
N GLY A 117 -8.43 19.62 -8.43
CA GLY A 117 -8.82 20.12 -9.74
C GLY A 117 -7.65 20.46 -10.68
N PRO A 118 -7.95 20.83 -11.93
CA PRO A 118 -6.94 21.05 -12.98
C PRO A 118 -6.05 22.28 -12.72
N ASN A 119 -6.50 23.20 -11.86
CA ASN A 119 -5.81 24.46 -11.60
C ASN A 119 -4.70 24.35 -10.54
N CYS A 120 -4.54 23.20 -9.86
CA CYS A 120 -3.41 23.06 -8.95
C CYS A 120 -2.08 23.01 -9.73
N GLU A 121 -1.18 23.92 -9.38
CA GLU A 121 0.20 23.91 -9.86
C GLU A 121 0.99 22.82 -9.15
N LEU A 122 1.12 21.67 -9.83
CA LEU A 122 1.81 20.51 -9.28
C LEU A 122 3.32 20.77 -9.16
N GLN A 123 3.86 20.43 -8.00
CA GLN A 123 5.29 20.26 -7.79
C GLN A 123 5.65 18.77 -7.89
N LYS A 124 6.95 18.45 -7.92
CA LYS A 124 7.40 17.07 -8.08
C LYS A 124 8.71 16.77 -7.38
N PHE A 125 8.84 15.52 -6.97
CA PHE A 125 10.10 14.89 -6.61
C PHE A 125 10.50 13.90 -7.69
N ASN A 126 11.79 13.81 -7.99
CA ASN A 126 12.32 12.68 -8.75
C ASN A 126 12.71 11.59 -7.75
N ILE A 127 12.04 10.45 -7.82
CA ILE A 127 12.21 9.35 -6.85
C ILE A 127 12.68 8.09 -7.58
N SER A 128 13.33 7.20 -6.85
CA SER A 128 13.57 5.84 -7.32
C SER A 128 12.23 5.11 -7.46
N ALA A 129 12.15 4.21 -8.43
CA ALA A 129 10.97 3.41 -8.70
C ALA A 129 11.34 1.97 -9.07
N THR A 130 10.43 1.04 -8.79
CA THR A 130 10.56 -0.36 -9.17
C THR A 130 9.19 -1.01 -9.30
N HIS A 131 9.15 -2.26 -9.75
CA HIS A 131 7.94 -3.07 -9.81
C HIS A 131 7.70 -3.80 -8.50
N LEU A 132 6.44 -4.00 -8.14
CA LEU A 132 6.04 -4.64 -6.88
C LEU A 132 6.72 -6.01 -6.67
N GLU A 133 6.69 -6.84 -7.70
CA GLU A 133 7.29 -8.18 -7.68
C GLU A 133 8.81 -8.14 -7.47
N ASN A 134 9.51 -7.25 -8.17
CA ASN A 134 10.96 -7.09 -8.04
C ASN A 134 11.33 -6.58 -6.64
N PHE A 135 10.56 -5.61 -6.11
CA PHE A 135 10.76 -5.08 -4.78
C PHE A 135 10.59 -6.17 -3.72
N ILE A 136 9.45 -6.85 -3.69
CA ILE A 136 9.13 -7.86 -2.68
C ILE A 136 10.17 -8.99 -2.69
N ASN A 137 10.48 -9.52 -3.88
CA ASN A 137 11.48 -10.60 -4.03
C ASN A 137 12.90 -10.15 -3.64
N GLY A 138 13.20 -8.86 -3.74
CA GLY A 138 14.48 -8.28 -3.32
C GLY A 138 14.65 -8.14 -1.81
N ILE A 139 13.55 -8.08 -1.05
CA ILE A 139 13.60 -7.77 0.40
C ILE A 139 13.20 -8.94 1.31
N THR A 140 12.57 -9.98 0.76
CA THR A 140 12.19 -11.18 1.51
C THR A 140 11.96 -12.39 0.59
N THR A 141 12.31 -13.58 1.09
CA THR A 141 11.97 -14.88 0.47
C THR A 141 10.95 -15.67 1.29
N GLU A 142 10.47 -15.06 2.37
CA GLU A 142 9.57 -15.65 3.36
C GLU A 142 8.10 -15.54 2.96
N ASN A 143 7.22 -16.20 3.71
CA ASN A 143 5.79 -16.01 3.56
C ASN A 143 5.39 -14.61 4.05
N ILE A 144 4.62 -13.93 3.23
CA ILE A 144 4.05 -12.62 3.53
C ILE A 144 2.66 -12.87 4.08
N GLU A 145 2.46 -12.51 5.34
CA GLU A 145 1.16 -12.67 5.99
C GLU A 145 0.17 -11.69 5.36
N LEU A 146 0.54 -10.42 5.23
CA LEU A 146 -0.30 -9.37 4.65
C LEU A 146 0.51 -8.44 3.75
N LEU A 147 -0.01 -8.18 2.55
CA LEU A 147 0.36 -7.06 1.70
C LEU A 147 -0.83 -6.11 1.62
N SER A 148 -0.65 -4.87 2.05
CA SER A 148 -1.62 -3.77 1.93
C SER A 148 -1.14 -2.79 0.86
N LEU A 149 -2.01 -2.45 -0.09
CA LEU A 149 -1.73 -1.54 -1.20
C LEU A 149 -2.63 -0.31 -1.13
N ASP A 150 -2.00 0.86 -1.13
CA ASP A 150 -2.62 2.18 -1.26
C ASP A 150 -1.67 3.07 -2.08
N ILE A 151 -1.68 2.94 -3.41
CA ILE A 151 -0.66 3.52 -4.31
C ILE A 151 -1.18 4.77 -5.04
N GLU A 152 -2.25 5.39 -4.53
CA GLU A 152 -2.80 6.68 -4.99
C GLU A 152 -2.95 6.75 -6.53
N GLY A 153 -3.76 5.83 -7.06
CA GLY A 153 -4.28 5.89 -8.43
C GLY A 153 -3.59 4.98 -9.44
N VAL A 154 -2.68 4.09 -9.02
CA VAL A 154 -2.07 3.06 -9.89
C VAL A 154 -2.27 1.62 -9.40
N ASP A 155 -3.10 1.46 -8.37
CA ASP A 155 -3.40 0.21 -7.69
C ASP A 155 -3.86 -0.87 -8.67
N ALA A 156 -4.82 -0.53 -9.53
CA ALA A 156 -5.36 -1.46 -10.50
C ALA A 156 -4.29 -1.98 -11.47
N GLU A 157 -3.45 -1.10 -12.02
CA GLU A 157 -2.38 -1.50 -12.91
C GLU A 157 -1.32 -2.35 -12.21
N VAL A 158 -0.90 -1.96 -11.00
CA VAL A 158 0.08 -2.72 -10.22
C VAL A 158 -0.44 -4.12 -9.90
N ILE A 159 -1.72 -4.25 -9.50
CA ILE A 159 -2.34 -5.55 -9.23
C ILE A 159 -2.39 -6.41 -10.50
N LEU A 160 -2.82 -5.85 -11.64
CA LEU A 160 -2.91 -6.57 -12.91
C LEU A 160 -1.54 -7.03 -13.43
N ASP A 161 -0.50 -6.24 -13.20
CA ASP A 161 0.86 -6.55 -13.62
C ASP A 161 1.56 -7.57 -12.70
N THR A 162 1.04 -7.78 -11.49
CA THR A 162 1.65 -8.65 -10.50
C THR A 162 1.40 -10.12 -10.81
N ASN A 163 2.47 -10.91 -10.91
CA ASN A 163 2.38 -12.36 -10.94
C ASN A 163 2.33 -12.89 -9.50
N PHE A 164 1.11 -13.09 -8.97
CA PHE A 164 0.94 -13.54 -7.59
C PHE A 164 1.50 -14.95 -7.33
N THR A 165 1.65 -15.80 -8.35
CA THR A 165 2.30 -17.12 -8.17
C THR A 165 3.77 -17.03 -7.75
N ASN A 166 4.43 -15.91 -8.04
CA ASN A 166 5.80 -15.64 -7.62
C ASN A 166 5.89 -15.05 -6.21
N LEU A 167 4.75 -14.71 -5.59
CA LEU A 167 4.69 -14.14 -4.25
C LEU A 167 4.12 -15.17 -3.27
N LYS A 168 4.83 -15.42 -2.17
CA LYS A 168 4.33 -16.27 -1.08
C LYS A 168 3.35 -15.49 -0.19
N LEU A 169 2.31 -14.94 -0.81
CA LEU A 169 1.41 -13.96 -0.20
C LEU A 169 0.10 -14.60 0.25
N LYS A 170 -0.18 -14.52 1.55
CA LYS A 170 -1.39 -15.07 2.16
C LYS A 170 -2.57 -14.12 2.05
N TYR A 171 -2.46 -12.91 2.59
CA TYR A 171 -3.52 -11.89 2.53
C TYR A 171 -3.13 -10.70 1.66
N LEU A 172 -4.06 -10.26 0.81
CA LEU A 172 -3.94 -9.03 0.04
C LEU A 172 -5.06 -8.08 0.45
N SER A 173 -4.70 -6.87 0.88
CA SER A 173 -5.61 -5.75 1.13
C SER A 173 -5.32 -4.65 0.12
N PHE A 174 -6.33 -4.07 -0.52
CA PHE A 174 -6.15 -2.94 -1.42
C PHE A 174 -7.41 -2.09 -1.50
N GLU A 175 -7.23 -0.80 -1.79
CA GLU A 175 -8.35 0.13 -1.94
C GLU A 175 -9.18 -0.19 -3.19
N HIS A 176 -10.45 -0.52 -3.01
CA HIS A 176 -11.34 -0.88 -4.12
C HIS A 176 -11.97 0.34 -4.82
N TYR A 177 -11.85 1.52 -4.22
CA TYR A 177 -12.40 2.77 -4.76
C TYR A 177 -11.59 3.24 -5.99
N HIS A 178 -10.27 3.03 -5.99
CA HIS A 178 -9.37 3.39 -7.08
C HIS A 178 -9.32 2.40 -8.26
N LEU A 179 -10.17 1.36 -8.26
CA LEU A 179 -10.21 0.42 -9.37
C LEU A 179 -10.93 0.93 -10.62
N GLU A 180 -11.82 1.91 -10.47
CA GLU A 180 -12.58 2.55 -11.57
C GLU A 180 -13.12 1.52 -12.60
N ASP A 181 -12.78 1.69 -13.88
CA ASP A 181 -13.19 0.82 -15.00
C ASP A 181 -12.44 -0.52 -15.07
N LYS A 182 -11.35 -0.67 -14.30
CA LYS A 182 -10.52 -1.89 -14.24
C LYS A 182 -10.97 -2.88 -13.19
N ARG A 183 -12.01 -2.55 -12.42
CA ARG A 183 -12.52 -3.37 -11.32
C ARG A 183 -12.72 -4.83 -11.72
N GLU A 184 -13.51 -5.11 -12.77
CA GLU A 184 -13.77 -6.49 -13.18
C GLU A 184 -12.50 -7.25 -13.59
N GLN A 185 -11.56 -6.57 -14.23
CA GLN A 185 -10.28 -7.17 -14.64
C GLN A 185 -9.45 -7.56 -13.41
N VAL A 186 -9.37 -6.68 -12.41
CA VAL A 186 -8.66 -6.95 -11.16
C VAL A 186 -9.29 -8.12 -10.42
N LEU A 187 -10.61 -8.15 -10.26
CA LEU A 187 -11.29 -9.24 -9.55
C LEU A 187 -11.11 -10.58 -10.27
N ASN A 188 -11.17 -10.59 -11.60
CA ASN A 188 -10.91 -11.79 -12.40
C ASN A 188 -9.45 -12.23 -12.31
N HIS A 189 -8.49 -11.29 -12.31
CA HIS A 189 -7.07 -11.59 -12.15
C HIS A 189 -6.79 -12.25 -10.81
N LEU A 190 -7.33 -11.71 -9.71
CA LEU A 190 -7.20 -12.30 -8.38
C LEU A 190 -7.81 -13.71 -8.32
N LYS A 191 -9.03 -13.87 -8.84
CA LYS A 191 -9.69 -15.19 -8.90
C LYS A 191 -8.86 -16.21 -9.69
N ASN A 192 -8.30 -15.80 -10.83
CA ASN A 192 -7.46 -16.66 -11.66
C ASN A 192 -6.12 -17.02 -10.98
N ASN A 193 -5.69 -16.24 -9.98
CA ASN A 193 -4.52 -16.50 -9.14
C ASN A 193 -4.89 -17.14 -7.79
N ASN A 194 -6.04 -17.82 -7.68
CA ASN A 194 -6.49 -18.53 -6.48
C ASN A 194 -6.76 -17.63 -5.26
N TYR A 195 -7.06 -16.35 -5.46
CA TYR A 195 -7.49 -15.45 -4.37
C TYR A 195 -9.00 -15.43 -4.21
N GLU A 196 -9.45 -15.48 -2.96
CA GLU A 196 -10.85 -15.44 -2.58
C GLU A 196 -11.16 -14.23 -1.69
N PHE A 197 -12.27 -13.56 -1.96
CA PHE A 197 -12.71 -12.40 -1.20
C PHE A 197 -13.17 -12.80 0.21
N LEU A 198 -12.69 -12.08 1.23
CA LEU A 198 -13.04 -12.29 2.64
C LEU A 198 -13.89 -11.19 3.25
N GLY A 199 -13.97 -10.02 2.62
CA GLY A 199 -14.69 -8.86 3.16
C GLY A 199 -13.87 -7.58 3.10
N LEU A 200 -14.11 -6.68 4.05
CA LEU A 200 -13.36 -5.43 4.16
C LEU A 200 -11.93 -5.69 4.65
N GLY A 201 -10.98 -4.93 4.11
CA GLY A 201 -9.55 -5.00 4.44
C GLY A 201 -9.15 -4.12 5.61
N VAL A 202 -7.90 -3.65 5.59
CA VAL A 202 -7.29 -3.00 6.76
C VAL A 202 -7.63 -1.53 6.89
N ASP A 203 -8.00 -0.84 5.81
CA ASP A 203 -8.47 0.55 5.89
C ASP A 203 -9.59 0.76 6.92
N TYR A 204 -9.45 1.85 7.69
CA TYR A 204 -10.38 2.22 8.75
C TYR A 204 -11.76 2.63 8.22
N GLN A 205 -11.82 3.22 7.02
CA GLN A 205 -13.07 3.71 6.42
C GLN A 205 -13.84 2.60 5.66
N GLY A 206 -13.23 1.42 5.52
CA GLY A 206 -13.82 0.27 4.82
C GLY A 206 -13.70 0.36 3.31
N PHE A 207 -12.74 1.14 2.79
CA PHE A 207 -12.43 1.22 1.36
C PHE A 207 -11.51 0.11 0.88
N ASP A 208 -10.97 -0.71 1.76
CA ASP A 208 -10.18 -1.86 1.37
C ASP A 208 -11.03 -3.11 1.14
N TYR A 209 -10.66 -3.91 0.14
CA TYR A 209 -11.04 -5.31 0.05
C TYR A 209 -9.94 -6.22 0.55
N LEU A 210 -10.34 -7.25 1.29
CA LEU A 210 -9.45 -8.32 1.76
C LEU A 210 -9.64 -9.58 0.92
N TYR A 211 -8.52 -10.13 0.46
CA TYR A 211 -8.45 -11.41 -0.22
C TYR A 211 -7.50 -12.36 0.49
N ILE A 212 -7.80 -13.65 0.48
CA ILE A 212 -6.91 -14.73 0.93
C ILE A 212 -6.52 -15.61 -0.26
N ASN A 213 -5.25 -15.99 -0.31
CA ASN A 213 -4.77 -17.03 -1.21
C ASN A 213 -5.26 -18.41 -0.74
N GLY A 214 -5.96 -19.14 -1.62
CA GLY A 214 -6.51 -20.46 -1.35
C GLY A 214 -5.46 -21.51 -0.95
N ASP A 215 -4.19 -21.30 -1.27
CA ASP A 215 -3.09 -22.19 -0.88
C ASP A 215 -2.77 -22.16 0.62
N PHE A 216 -3.32 -21.17 1.35
CA PHE A 216 -3.12 -20.98 2.79
C PHE A 216 -4.36 -21.31 3.64
N LYS A 217 -5.40 -21.89 3.03
CA LYS A 217 -6.62 -22.33 3.72
C LYS A 217 -6.51 -23.71 4.35
#